data_AF-A0A960QW11-F1
#
_entry.id   AF-A0A960QW11-F1
#
_cell.length_a   1.000
_cell.length_b   1.000
_cell.length_c   1.000
_cell.angle_alpha   90.00
_cell.angle_beta   90.00
_cell.angle_gamma   90.00
#
_symmetry.space_group_name_H-M   'P 1'
#
loop_
_entity.id
_entity.type
_entity.pdbx_description
1 polymer ?
#
loop_
_entity_poly.entity_id
_entity_poly.type
_entity_poly.pdbx_seq_one_letter_code
_entity_poly.pdbx_strand_id
1 'polypeptide(L)'
;GGNAISGDLSITNGAKVTFGRSHQIIDTGSVTMSGNGSVFNGIGINSGQFDVTETFANLTVTSGAFNTSANGNWTITGLASFTGSADPLGTIVVGNSGTTVSFDGLSLKDMTATAGGNVSAPNAFTLYGNSGARVSSMMVGAGGITLDNSVLNQRQGNKGSQLILSGGITTVGTLPSSIKRDSSGGTTGVINLRLDGANLAVNTGTGADLTIDVSVIDHTGTPGGIEKTGAGKLIYSGIFENTYSGTTTVSEGILQLSQTSGVNAITGDLAIAGGFVTYTANDQIADTANVTMSSGALNGLGSNNNPRSGMSETIGSLTVTGGAFNTGNGSQWTVIGAGSFTGSAIPGGTVFVGNSGATGAVTTFGSLSLTNMNGTGSITAANTFGIGGNQLVTVVVGSGGLTLDNSAIRMTRGTLGNGARLILEGDVSAVGTAASTISGFVGDGGNGTLSLELGNTGSGAVTRTIDVAAGGASLSIQNAITDGGATSGAIIKTGAGQLSYSGLFANTYTGDTSINGGTLRLEQNSGVDAVAGNLFVNSGGTLTMGASHQLADTAGITANGGTISSWSTDETFAF
;
A
#
# COMPACT_ATOMS: atom_id res chain seq x y z
N GLY A 1 -7.25 0.34 54.68
CA GLY A 1 -6.53 1.20 53.73
C GLY A 1 -5.20 1.64 54.30
N GLY A 2 -4.39 0.70 54.77
CA GLY A 2 -2.99 0.95 55.09
C GLY A 2 -2.17 -0.04 54.28
N ASN A 3 -1.15 0.45 53.59
CA ASN A 3 -0.26 -0.37 52.79
C ASN A 3 0.60 -1.19 53.76
N ALA A 4 0.70 -2.50 53.53
CA ALA A 4 1.58 -3.37 54.31
C ALA A 4 3.05 -3.06 54.01
N ILE A 5 3.35 -2.58 52.80
CA ILE A 5 4.67 -2.16 52.34
C ILE A 5 4.60 -0.66 52.06
N SER A 6 5.25 0.13 52.91
CA SER A 6 5.24 1.60 52.83
C SER A 6 6.33 2.19 51.91
N GLY A 7 7.07 1.35 51.18
CA GLY A 7 8.16 1.74 50.30
C GLY A 7 8.35 0.74 49.15
N ASP A 8 9.57 0.59 48.67
CA ASP A 8 9.90 -0.35 47.59
C ASP A 8 9.87 -1.82 48.06
N LEU A 9 9.50 -2.72 47.16
CA LEU A 9 9.49 -4.16 47.39
C LEU A 9 10.53 -4.85 46.50
N SER A 10 11.44 -5.60 47.10
CA SER A 10 12.39 -6.45 46.39
C SER A 10 12.10 -7.93 46.64
N ILE A 11 11.88 -8.69 45.56
CA ILE A 11 11.58 -10.13 45.57
C ILE A 11 12.76 -10.85 44.94
N THR A 12 13.57 -11.53 45.75
CA THR A 12 14.84 -12.13 45.29
C THR A 12 15.01 -13.54 45.83
N ASN A 13 15.96 -14.30 45.27
CA ASN A 13 16.39 -15.60 45.79
C ASN A 13 15.26 -16.63 46.00
N GLY A 14 14.28 -16.67 45.09
CA GLY A 14 13.16 -17.61 45.18
C GLY A 14 12.04 -17.18 46.13
N ALA A 15 12.06 -15.93 46.60
CA ALA A 15 11.03 -15.38 47.46
C ALA A 15 9.65 -15.37 46.77
N LYS A 16 8.59 -15.63 47.53
CA LYS A 16 7.21 -15.72 47.05
C LYS A 16 6.36 -14.72 47.80
N VAL A 17 5.74 -13.80 47.08
CA VAL A 17 4.81 -12.82 47.65
C VAL A 17 3.40 -13.25 47.34
N THR A 18 2.59 -13.40 48.38
CA THR A 18 1.14 -13.62 48.28
C THR A 18 0.42 -12.46 48.95
N PHE A 19 -0.77 -12.13 48.43
CA PHE A 19 -1.58 -11.05 48.95
C PHE A 19 -2.78 -11.62 49.71
N GLY A 20 -3.06 -11.10 50.91
CA GLY A 20 -4.30 -11.40 51.61
C GLY A 20 -5.42 -10.39 51.35
N ARG A 21 -5.08 -9.20 50.82
CA ARG A 21 -5.97 -8.05 50.58
C ARG A 21 -5.43 -7.21 49.41
N SER A 22 -6.27 -6.30 48.90
CA SER A 22 -5.92 -5.27 47.92
C SER A 22 -5.19 -4.08 48.57
N HIS A 23 -4.51 -3.24 47.77
CA HIS A 23 -3.82 -2.02 48.21
C HIS A 23 -2.82 -2.27 49.35
N GLN A 24 -1.84 -3.14 49.11
CA GLN A 24 -0.83 -3.54 50.09
C GLN A 24 0.53 -2.90 49.83
N ILE A 25 0.81 -2.44 48.62
CA ILE A 25 2.03 -1.69 48.27
C ILE A 25 1.67 -0.20 48.20
N ILE A 26 2.59 0.67 48.60
CA ILE A 26 2.40 2.11 48.42
C ILE A 26 2.38 2.48 46.94
N ASP A 27 1.44 3.34 46.55
CA ASP A 27 1.22 3.74 45.15
C ASP A 27 2.47 4.34 44.48
N THR A 28 3.37 4.95 45.28
CA THR A 28 4.65 5.52 44.80
C THR A 28 5.81 4.52 44.80
N GLY A 29 5.59 3.31 45.31
CA GLY A 29 6.62 2.31 45.51
C GLY A 29 6.99 1.60 44.22
N SER A 30 8.24 1.16 44.13
CA SER A 30 8.72 0.33 43.02
C SER A 30 8.84 -1.13 43.47
N VAL A 31 8.51 -2.05 42.56
CA VAL A 31 8.67 -3.50 42.77
C VAL A 31 9.78 -4.00 41.85
N THR A 32 10.79 -4.65 42.43
CA THR A 32 11.86 -5.32 41.69
C THR A 32 11.82 -6.82 41.97
N MET A 33 11.86 -7.66 40.95
CA MET A 33 11.90 -9.12 41.09
C MET A 33 13.06 -9.74 40.30
N SER A 34 13.81 -10.62 40.95
CA SER A 34 14.91 -11.36 40.35
C SER A 34 15.13 -12.72 41.04
N GLY A 35 16.01 -13.54 40.48
CA GLY A 35 16.35 -14.86 41.00
C GLY A 35 15.37 -15.96 40.62
N ASN A 36 15.93 -17.13 40.29
CA ASN A 36 15.19 -18.33 39.90
C ASN A 36 14.13 -18.71 40.95
N GLY A 37 12.88 -18.91 40.50
CA GLY A 37 11.77 -19.36 41.35
C GLY A 37 11.10 -18.27 42.19
N SER A 38 11.52 -17.00 42.08
CA SER A 38 10.82 -15.87 42.70
C SER A 38 9.41 -15.74 42.11
N VAL A 39 8.42 -15.40 42.93
CA VAL A 39 7.02 -15.27 42.50
C VAL A 39 6.40 -14.00 43.06
N PHE A 40 5.81 -13.19 42.18
CA PHE A 40 4.97 -12.07 42.55
C PHE A 40 3.50 -12.43 42.33
N ASN A 41 2.74 -12.40 43.44
CA ASN A 41 1.36 -12.90 43.58
C ASN A 41 1.20 -14.40 43.32
N GLY A 42 1.62 -15.22 44.28
CA GLY A 42 1.34 -16.65 44.29
C GLY A 42 2.41 -17.47 44.98
N ILE A 43 2.23 -18.79 44.94
CA ILE A 43 3.20 -19.76 45.48
C ILE A 43 3.97 -20.50 44.37
N GLY A 44 3.66 -20.23 43.11
CA GLY A 44 4.30 -20.79 41.93
C GLY A 44 3.84 -20.10 40.65
N ILE A 45 4.33 -20.58 39.51
CA ILE A 45 3.84 -20.14 38.18
C ILE A 45 2.39 -20.57 38.06
N ASN A 46 1.51 -19.60 37.79
CA ASN A 46 0.08 -19.82 37.67
C ASN A 46 -0.55 -20.62 38.84
N SER A 47 -0.09 -20.42 40.08
CA SER A 47 -0.54 -21.20 41.25
C SER A 47 -0.65 -20.39 42.54
N GLY A 48 -1.77 -20.56 43.25
CA GLY A 48 -2.05 -19.96 44.56
C GLY A 48 -2.13 -18.43 44.54
N GLN A 49 -2.57 -17.86 43.42
CA GLN A 49 -2.76 -16.42 43.26
C GLN A 49 -3.99 -15.94 44.03
N PHE A 50 -3.98 -14.66 44.38
CA PHE A 50 -5.14 -13.96 44.94
C PHE A 50 -5.63 -12.90 43.97
N ASP A 51 -6.96 -12.75 43.90
CA ASP A 51 -7.60 -11.66 43.18
C ASP A 51 -7.46 -10.37 44.00
N VAL A 52 -6.65 -9.46 43.49
CA VAL A 52 -6.34 -8.18 44.15
C VAL A 52 -6.51 -7.02 43.21
N THR A 53 -6.88 -5.87 43.77
CA THR A 53 -6.67 -4.55 43.15
C THR A 53 -5.42 -3.95 43.76
N GLU A 54 -4.42 -3.64 42.95
CA GLU A 54 -3.14 -3.12 43.44
C GLU A 54 -2.63 -1.99 42.54
N THR A 55 -2.00 -0.99 43.16
CA THR A 55 -1.43 0.17 42.47
C THR A 55 -0.04 0.48 43.00
N PHE A 56 0.94 0.65 42.12
CA PHE A 56 2.30 1.06 42.48
C PHE A 56 3.00 1.71 41.28
N ALA A 57 4.18 2.29 41.49
CA ALA A 57 4.82 3.14 40.50
C ALA A 57 5.51 2.35 39.38
N ASN A 58 6.46 1.47 39.71
CA ASN A 58 7.26 0.78 38.71
C ASN A 58 7.36 -0.71 38.98
N LEU A 59 7.49 -1.51 37.92
CA LEU A 59 7.75 -2.94 38.01
C LEU A 59 9.01 -3.27 37.21
N THR A 60 9.98 -3.95 37.81
CA THR A 60 11.14 -4.49 37.08
C THR A 60 11.30 -5.97 37.39
N VAL A 61 11.27 -6.81 36.38
CA VAL A 61 11.41 -8.26 36.52
C VAL A 61 12.53 -8.75 35.60
N THR A 62 13.56 -9.34 36.19
CA THR A 62 14.69 -9.92 35.43
C THR A 62 14.80 -11.43 35.60
N SER A 63 13.95 -12.04 36.43
CA SER A 63 13.76 -13.49 36.57
C SER A 63 12.55 -13.76 37.47
N GLY A 64 11.98 -14.96 37.40
CA GLY A 64 10.83 -15.37 38.21
C GLY A 64 9.48 -15.15 37.53
N ALA A 65 8.39 -15.35 38.26
CA ALA A 65 7.04 -15.37 37.73
C ALA A 65 6.15 -14.27 38.33
N PHE A 66 5.54 -13.44 37.48
CA PHE A 66 4.49 -12.51 37.87
C PHE A 66 3.13 -13.06 37.43
N ASN A 67 2.24 -13.32 38.40
CA ASN A 67 0.88 -13.76 38.11
C ASN A 67 -0.14 -12.65 38.41
N THR A 68 -0.95 -12.32 37.42
CA THR A 68 -1.95 -11.25 37.57
C THR A 68 -3.26 -11.71 38.21
N SER A 69 -3.49 -13.03 38.33
CA SER A 69 -4.75 -13.66 38.78
C SER A 69 -5.98 -13.42 37.88
N ALA A 70 -7.00 -14.27 37.99
CA ALA A 70 -8.11 -14.32 37.03
C ALA A 70 -9.01 -13.07 37.08
N ASN A 71 -9.13 -12.41 38.23
CA ASN A 71 -9.86 -11.14 38.36
C ASN A 71 -8.99 -10.04 38.95
N GLY A 72 -7.66 -10.20 38.92
CA GLY A 72 -6.76 -9.18 39.43
C GLY A 72 -6.81 -7.92 38.56
N ASN A 73 -6.74 -6.79 39.23
CA ASN A 73 -6.69 -5.46 38.67
C ASN A 73 -5.38 -4.79 39.08
N TRP A 74 -4.41 -4.73 38.17
CA TRP A 74 -3.08 -4.22 38.44
C TRP A 74 -2.87 -2.89 37.73
N THR A 75 -2.47 -1.86 38.48
CA THR A 75 -2.16 -0.54 37.93
C THR A 75 -0.72 -0.18 38.26
N ILE A 76 0.16 -0.24 37.26
CA ILE A 76 1.53 0.22 37.35
C ILE A 76 1.55 1.62 36.71
N THR A 77 1.67 2.67 37.52
CA THR A 77 1.49 4.05 37.05
C THR A 77 2.68 4.60 36.27
N GLY A 78 3.81 3.90 36.27
CA GLY A 78 5.02 4.20 35.52
C GLY A 78 5.44 3.04 34.62
N LEU A 79 6.75 2.77 34.57
CA LEU A 79 7.32 1.77 33.67
C LEU A 79 7.26 0.36 34.28
N ALA A 80 6.77 -0.59 33.48
CA ALA A 80 6.98 -2.02 33.71
C ALA A 80 8.03 -2.57 32.75
N SER A 81 9.10 -3.15 33.28
CA SER A 81 10.20 -3.75 32.51
C SER A 81 10.32 -5.24 32.81
N PHE A 82 10.36 -6.05 31.76
CA PHE A 82 10.56 -7.50 31.85
C PHE A 82 11.72 -7.92 30.94
N THR A 83 12.73 -8.55 31.53
CA THR A 83 13.92 -9.03 30.81
C THR A 83 14.00 -10.55 30.90
N GLY A 84 14.16 -11.22 29.76
CA GLY A 84 14.41 -12.64 29.68
C GLY A 84 15.65 -13.04 30.47
N SER A 85 15.59 -14.19 31.14
CA SER A 85 16.67 -14.69 31.99
C SER A 85 17.25 -15.98 31.43
N ALA A 86 18.53 -16.23 31.74
CA ALA A 86 19.18 -17.52 31.54
C ALA A 86 18.84 -18.53 32.65
N ASP A 87 18.10 -18.11 33.69
CA ASP A 87 17.65 -19.00 34.75
C ASP A 87 16.75 -20.13 34.19
N PRO A 88 16.76 -21.34 34.79
CA PRO A 88 15.99 -22.47 34.26
C PRO A 88 14.47 -22.23 34.13
N LEU A 89 13.89 -21.40 35.01
CA LEU A 89 12.48 -21.01 34.92
C LEU A 89 12.27 -19.71 34.10
N GLY A 90 13.33 -18.97 33.80
CA GLY A 90 13.27 -17.71 33.08
C GLY A 90 12.48 -16.61 33.80
N THR A 91 12.18 -15.54 33.05
CA THR A 91 11.17 -14.54 33.42
C THR A 91 9.84 -14.94 32.81
N ILE A 92 8.77 -15.00 33.61
CA ILE A 92 7.45 -15.41 33.12
C ILE A 92 6.39 -14.41 33.58
N VAL A 93 5.61 -13.90 32.63
CA VAL A 93 4.42 -13.10 32.94
C VAL A 93 3.18 -13.90 32.56
N VAL A 94 2.39 -14.23 33.58
CA VAL A 94 1.09 -14.87 33.45
C VAL A 94 0.00 -13.81 33.59
N GLY A 95 -0.38 -13.22 32.46
CA GLY A 95 -1.58 -12.38 32.33
C GLY A 95 -2.83 -13.26 32.44
N ASN A 96 -3.17 -13.74 33.63
CA ASN A 96 -4.22 -14.72 33.88
C ASN A 96 -5.57 -14.37 33.22
N SER A 97 -6.34 -15.41 32.86
CA SER A 97 -7.64 -15.28 32.21
C SER A 97 -8.64 -14.43 33.00
N GLY A 98 -9.05 -13.29 32.43
CA GLY A 98 -10.00 -12.33 33.00
C GLY A 98 -9.35 -11.11 33.66
N THR A 99 -8.00 -11.06 33.72
CA THR A 99 -7.26 -9.97 34.35
C THR A 99 -7.47 -8.63 33.63
N THR A 100 -7.30 -7.55 34.40
CA THR A 100 -7.06 -6.21 33.87
C THR A 100 -5.72 -5.74 34.41
N VAL A 101 -4.79 -5.41 33.51
CA VAL A 101 -3.48 -4.85 33.89
C VAL A 101 -3.24 -3.58 33.10
N SER A 102 -2.72 -2.55 33.75
CA SER A 102 -2.36 -1.29 33.13
C SER A 102 -0.93 -0.88 33.49
N PHE A 103 -0.25 -0.31 32.51
CA PHE A 103 1.08 0.26 32.61
C PHE A 103 1.05 1.67 32.00
N ASP A 104 1.83 2.63 32.49
CA ASP A 104 2.08 3.84 31.68
C ASP A 104 3.00 3.52 30.50
N GLY A 105 4.07 2.77 30.76
CA GLY A 105 4.96 2.22 29.73
C GLY A 105 5.29 0.74 29.97
N LEU A 106 5.52 -0.01 28.90
CA LEU A 106 5.91 -1.42 28.94
C LEU A 106 7.21 -1.65 28.15
N SER A 107 8.21 -2.25 28.77
CA SER A 107 9.47 -2.63 28.12
C SER A 107 9.68 -4.14 28.22
N LEU A 108 9.80 -4.81 27.07
CA LEU A 108 10.15 -6.22 26.99
C LEU A 108 11.52 -6.38 26.33
N LYS A 109 12.40 -7.14 26.96
CA LYS A 109 13.71 -7.49 26.42
C LYS A 109 13.95 -8.99 26.51
N ASP A 110 14.36 -9.63 25.42
CA ASP A 110 14.67 -11.06 25.36
C ASP A 110 13.53 -11.99 25.86
N MET A 111 12.29 -11.51 25.84
CA MET A 111 11.09 -12.28 26.15
C MET A 111 10.64 -13.06 24.91
N THR A 112 11.43 -14.06 24.51
CA THR A 112 11.36 -14.69 23.18
C THR A 112 10.34 -15.82 23.06
N ALA A 113 9.79 -16.33 24.15
CA ALA A 113 8.97 -17.53 24.13
C ALA A 113 7.47 -17.25 23.92
N THR A 114 6.79 -18.16 23.20
CA THR A 114 5.33 -18.30 23.20
C THR A 114 4.96 -19.43 24.15
N ALA A 115 4.12 -19.16 25.15
CA ALA A 115 3.74 -20.17 26.15
C ALA A 115 3.06 -21.40 25.52
N GLY A 116 2.19 -21.19 24.52
CA GLY A 116 1.48 -22.29 23.88
C GLY A 116 0.69 -23.13 24.91
N GLY A 117 0.74 -24.45 24.79
CA GLY A 117 0.14 -25.35 25.79
C GLY A 117 0.82 -25.33 27.17
N ASN A 118 2.01 -24.76 27.30
CA ASN A 118 2.82 -24.78 28.51
C ASN A 118 2.92 -23.37 29.15
N VAL A 119 2.13 -23.13 30.20
CA VAL A 119 2.12 -21.84 30.92
C VAL A 119 3.48 -21.50 31.55
N SER A 120 4.32 -22.50 31.84
CA SER A 120 5.65 -22.31 32.44
C SER A 120 6.80 -22.23 31.42
N ALA A 121 6.51 -21.88 30.16
CA ALA A 121 7.56 -21.64 29.17
C ALA A 121 8.50 -20.50 29.64
N PRO A 122 9.82 -20.75 29.80
CA PRO A 122 10.76 -19.73 30.21
C PRO A 122 10.78 -18.55 29.23
N ASN A 123 10.85 -17.32 29.75
CA ASN A 123 10.90 -16.08 28.96
C ASN A 123 9.62 -15.80 28.14
N ALA A 124 8.48 -16.29 28.61
CA ALA A 124 7.18 -16.03 28.00
C ALA A 124 6.47 -14.83 28.66
N PHE A 125 5.96 -13.92 27.83
CA PHE A 125 5.04 -12.86 28.23
C PHE A 125 3.69 -13.11 27.55
N THR A 126 2.69 -13.55 28.32
CA THR A 126 1.40 -13.97 27.73
C THR A 126 0.22 -13.38 28.48
N LEU A 127 -0.68 -12.72 27.75
CA LEU A 127 -2.03 -12.38 28.20
C LEU A 127 -2.97 -13.53 27.79
N TYR A 128 -3.62 -14.17 28.77
CA TYR A 128 -4.43 -15.36 28.59
C TYR A 128 -5.89 -15.00 28.38
N GLY A 129 -6.54 -15.49 27.31
CA GLY A 129 -7.94 -15.15 26.99
C GLY A 129 -8.98 -16.21 27.33
N ASN A 130 -8.64 -17.22 28.15
CA ASN A 130 -9.52 -18.36 28.41
C ASN A 130 -10.54 -18.12 29.53
N SER A 131 -10.89 -16.87 29.79
CA SER A 131 -11.92 -16.54 30.80
C SER A 131 -13.29 -16.97 30.30
N GLY A 132 -14.18 -17.38 31.21
CA GLY A 132 -15.60 -17.58 30.90
C GLY A 132 -16.43 -16.30 31.00
N ALA A 133 -15.92 -15.27 31.69
CA ALA A 133 -16.71 -14.11 32.11
C ALA A 133 -16.44 -12.84 31.30
N ARG A 134 -15.18 -12.56 30.93
CA ARG A 134 -14.78 -11.29 30.30
C ARG A 134 -13.51 -11.43 29.45
N VAL A 135 -13.24 -10.45 28.61
CA VAL A 135 -11.97 -10.35 27.86
C VAL A 135 -10.86 -9.96 28.84
N SER A 136 -9.69 -10.61 28.74
CA SER A 136 -8.50 -10.18 29.46
C SER A 136 -7.94 -8.91 28.81
N SER A 137 -7.61 -7.89 29.59
CA SER A 137 -7.18 -6.62 29.05
C SER A 137 -5.83 -6.18 29.60
N MET A 138 -4.99 -5.66 28.70
CA MET A 138 -3.76 -4.97 29.00
C MET A 138 -3.83 -3.56 28.42
N MET A 139 -3.72 -2.54 29.26
CA MET A 139 -3.64 -1.15 28.84
C MET A 139 -2.20 -0.67 28.95
N VAL A 140 -1.70 0.02 27.92
CA VAL A 140 -0.43 0.73 27.96
C VAL A 140 -0.68 2.20 27.61
N GLY A 141 -0.32 3.07 28.55
CA GLY A 141 -0.53 4.51 28.48
C GLY A 141 0.43 5.21 27.51
N ALA A 142 0.67 6.49 27.77
CA ALA A 142 1.44 7.36 26.87
C ALA A 142 2.92 6.96 26.78
N GLY A 143 3.44 6.24 27.77
CA GLY A 143 4.79 5.67 27.74
C GLY A 143 5.01 4.62 26.65
N GLY A 144 3.93 4.02 26.13
CA GLY A 144 4.00 3.09 24.99
C GLY A 144 4.71 1.77 25.30
N ILE A 145 4.95 0.98 24.25
CA ILE A 145 5.65 -0.30 24.32
C ILE A 145 7.05 -0.18 23.70
N THR A 146 8.08 -0.65 24.39
CA THR A 146 9.40 -0.93 23.83
C THR A 146 9.63 -2.43 23.76
N LEU A 147 9.98 -2.95 22.57
CA LEU A 147 10.30 -4.36 22.34
C LEU A 147 11.73 -4.52 21.84
N ASP A 148 12.52 -5.34 22.53
CA ASP A 148 13.87 -5.76 22.13
C ASP A 148 13.90 -7.28 22.07
N ASN A 149 14.01 -7.88 20.88
CA ASN A 149 14.01 -9.34 20.70
C ASN A 149 12.89 -10.04 21.49
N SER A 150 11.65 -9.54 21.40
CA SER A 150 10.58 -9.92 22.33
C SER A 150 9.26 -10.25 21.64
N VAL A 151 8.50 -11.14 22.27
CA VAL A 151 7.18 -11.59 21.84
C VAL A 151 6.16 -11.26 22.93
N LEU A 152 5.21 -10.38 22.63
CA LEU A 152 4.00 -10.20 23.43
C LEU A 152 2.93 -11.16 22.90
N ASN A 153 2.60 -12.18 23.68
CA ASN A 153 1.62 -13.18 23.28
C ASN A 153 0.22 -12.81 23.78
N GLN A 154 -0.77 -12.82 22.88
CA GLN A 154 -2.19 -12.74 23.20
C GLN A 154 -2.84 -14.09 22.93
N ARG A 155 -3.28 -14.76 23.99
CA ARG A 155 -3.99 -16.02 23.85
C ARG A 155 -5.44 -15.78 23.49
N GLN A 156 -5.91 -16.44 22.44
CA GLN A 156 -7.29 -16.32 21.99
C GLN A 156 -8.26 -16.86 23.04
N GLY A 157 -8.14 -18.15 23.36
CA GLY A 157 -9.03 -18.77 24.33
C GLY A 157 -10.51 -18.64 23.94
N ASN A 158 -11.38 -18.66 24.95
CA ASN A 158 -12.83 -18.61 24.78
C ASN A 158 -13.40 -17.19 24.69
N LYS A 159 -12.95 -16.25 25.53
CA LYS A 159 -13.44 -14.86 25.53
C LYS A 159 -12.52 -13.91 24.83
N GLY A 160 -11.22 -14.12 24.91
CA GLY A 160 -10.24 -13.29 24.23
C GLY A 160 -9.27 -12.56 25.12
N SER A 161 -8.26 -12.01 24.46
CA SER A 161 -7.28 -11.09 25.02
C SER A 161 -7.24 -9.82 24.18
N GLN A 162 -7.20 -8.68 24.83
CA GLN A 162 -7.13 -7.37 24.19
C GLN A 162 -5.93 -6.58 24.75
N LEU A 163 -5.11 -6.05 23.85
CA LEU A 163 -4.08 -5.07 24.15
C LEU A 163 -4.62 -3.70 23.73
N ILE A 164 -4.51 -2.70 24.59
CA ILE A 164 -5.04 -1.36 24.38
C ILE A 164 -3.88 -0.38 24.50
N LEU A 165 -3.68 0.47 23.50
CA LEU A 165 -2.58 1.42 23.47
C LEU A 165 -3.06 2.86 23.35
N SER A 166 -2.59 3.70 24.27
CA SER A 166 -2.66 5.16 24.16
C SER A 166 -1.32 5.77 23.69
N GLY A 167 -0.23 5.00 23.76
CA GLY A 167 1.12 5.37 23.30
C GLY A 167 1.62 4.53 22.12
N GLY A 168 2.81 4.85 21.61
CA GLY A 168 3.42 4.16 20.45
C GLY A 168 4.00 2.77 20.75
N ILE A 169 4.42 2.06 19.70
CA ILE A 169 5.29 0.88 19.79
C ILE A 169 6.65 1.24 19.21
N THR A 170 7.72 0.93 19.93
CA THR A 170 9.10 1.06 19.46
C THR A 170 9.77 -0.30 19.50
N THR A 171 10.38 -0.73 18.40
CA THR A 171 11.34 -1.84 18.44
C THR A 171 12.76 -1.31 18.50
N VAL A 172 13.58 -1.95 19.31
CA VAL A 172 15.01 -1.65 19.48
C VAL A 172 15.84 -2.93 19.29
N GLY A 173 17.15 -2.79 19.25
CA GLY A 173 18.07 -3.90 19.02
C GLY A 173 18.17 -4.30 17.55
N THR A 174 18.58 -5.54 17.31
CA THR A 174 18.87 -6.07 15.96
C THR A 174 18.02 -7.28 15.58
N LEU A 175 17.27 -7.85 16.53
CA LEU A 175 16.44 -9.03 16.33
C LEU A 175 14.96 -8.64 16.31
N PRO A 176 14.14 -9.34 15.50
CA PRO A 176 12.73 -9.00 15.33
C PRO A 176 11.92 -9.21 16.61
N SER A 177 10.85 -8.45 16.74
CA SER A 177 9.86 -8.57 17.80
C SER A 177 8.47 -8.83 17.23
N SER A 178 7.53 -9.29 18.07
CA SER A 178 6.17 -9.51 17.62
C SER A 178 5.10 -9.29 18.69
N ILE A 179 3.93 -8.86 18.25
CA ILE A 179 2.66 -8.98 18.96
C ILE A 179 1.90 -10.10 18.30
N LYS A 180 1.77 -11.23 19.00
CA LYS A 180 1.45 -12.51 18.37
C LYS A 180 0.22 -13.15 18.99
N ARG A 181 -0.60 -13.77 18.15
CA ARG A 181 -1.64 -14.69 18.59
C ARG A 181 -1.05 -16.00 19.11
N ASP A 182 -1.54 -16.43 20.27
CA ASP A 182 -1.43 -17.79 20.78
C ASP A 182 -2.79 -18.50 20.71
N SER A 183 -2.93 -19.46 19.80
CA SER A 183 -4.16 -20.26 19.64
C SER A 183 -4.27 -21.43 20.61
N SER A 184 -3.27 -21.64 21.47
CA SER A 184 -3.22 -22.75 22.42
C SER A 184 -4.15 -22.48 23.60
N GLY A 185 -5.42 -22.86 23.45
CA GLY A 185 -6.46 -22.66 24.46
C GLY A 185 -7.86 -22.40 23.89
N GLY A 186 -8.02 -22.40 22.57
CA GLY A 186 -9.29 -22.13 21.87
C GLY A 186 -9.11 -21.03 20.84
N THR A 187 -9.99 -20.97 19.84
CA THR A 187 -9.91 -20.01 18.72
C THR A 187 -11.19 -19.19 18.56
N THR A 188 -12.01 -19.08 19.61
CA THR A 188 -13.34 -18.44 19.57
C THR A 188 -13.33 -17.04 20.17
N GLY A 189 -12.40 -16.75 21.08
CA GLY A 189 -12.28 -15.46 21.75
C GLY A 189 -11.78 -14.34 20.83
N VAL A 190 -11.96 -13.10 21.29
CA VAL A 190 -11.44 -11.90 20.64
C VAL A 190 -9.91 -11.86 20.73
N ILE A 191 -9.22 -11.45 19.66
CA ILE A 191 -7.82 -11.05 19.74
C ILE A 191 -7.63 -9.77 18.95
N ASN A 192 -7.25 -8.72 19.66
CA ASN A 192 -6.96 -7.46 19.03
C ASN A 192 -5.92 -6.61 19.77
N LEU A 193 -5.35 -5.72 18.99
CA LEU A 193 -4.70 -4.50 19.38
C LEU A 193 -5.69 -3.35 19.16
N ARG A 194 -6.12 -2.67 20.23
CA ARG A 194 -7.05 -1.55 20.16
C ARG A 194 -6.32 -0.22 20.31
N LEU A 195 -6.58 0.70 19.39
CA LEU A 195 -6.05 2.06 19.38
C LEU A 195 -6.92 2.97 20.27
N ASP A 196 -6.33 3.71 21.21
CA ASP A 196 -7.06 4.59 22.13
C ASP A 196 -7.00 6.06 21.69
N GLY A 197 -7.49 6.31 20.46
CA GLY A 197 -7.91 7.64 19.97
C GLY A 197 -6.89 8.46 19.15
N ALA A 198 -5.63 8.04 19.02
CA ALA A 198 -4.61 8.70 18.20
C ALA A 198 -3.99 7.76 17.17
N ASN A 199 -3.21 8.30 16.23
CA ASN A 199 -2.38 7.49 15.35
C ASN A 199 -1.32 6.74 16.18
N LEU A 200 -1.31 5.42 16.10
CA LEU A 200 -0.28 4.61 16.74
C LEU A 200 1.03 4.77 15.98
N ALA A 201 1.98 5.48 16.58
CA ALA A 201 3.35 5.51 16.09
C ALA A 201 3.99 4.14 16.28
N VAL A 202 4.43 3.53 15.18
CA VAL A 202 5.22 2.29 15.16
C VAL A 202 6.60 2.64 14.64
N ASN A 203 7.56 2.77 15.55
CA ASN A 203 8.96 3.06 15.22
C ASN A 203 9.78 1.78 15.24
N THR A 204 10.20 1.32 14.07
CA THR A 204 11.05 0.13 13.95
C THR A 204 12.52 0.54 13.86
N GLY A 205 13.11 0.97 14.98
CA GLY A 205 14.34 1.79 15.12
C GLY A 205 15.52 1.48 14.18
N THR A 206 16.63 0.95 14.70
CA THR A 206 17.87 0.70 13.93
C THR A 206 17.79 -0.51 12.97
N GLY A 207 16.58 -1.02 12.67
CA GLY A 207 16.35 -2.12 11.73
C GLY A 207 15.71 -3.38 12.31
N ALA A 208 15.24 -3.39 13.56
CA ALA A 208 14.49 -4.53 14.10
C ALA A 208 13.04 -4.54 13.60
N ASP A 209 12.64 -5.62 12.93
CA ASP A 209 11.28 -5.78 12.41
C ASP A 209 10.26 -6.00 13.53
N LEU A 210 9.02 -5.54 13.32
CA LEU A 210 7.85 -5.83 14.15
C LEU A 210 6.82 -6.60 13.34
N THR A 211 6.40 -7.76 13.83
CA THR A 211 5.22 -8.46 13.30
C THR A 211 4.01 -8.24 14.20
N ILE A 212 2.89 -7.84 13.62
CA ILE A 212 1.58 -7.81 14.28
C ILE A 212 0.70 -8.88 13.63
N ASP A 213 0.40 -9.94 14.39
CA ASP A 213 -0.38 -11.12 13.96
C ASP A 213 -1.80 -11.15 14.56
N VAL A 214 -2.30 -9.98 14.93
CA VAL A 214 -3.58 -9.77 15.60
C VAL A 214 -4.34 -8.66 14.89
N SER A 215 -5.67 -8.66 14.98
CA SER A 215 -6.46 -7.56 14.39
C SER A 215 -6.15 -6.25 15.09
N VAL A 216 -5.97 -5.18 14.31
CA VAL A 216 -5.86 -3.81 14.81
C VAL A 216 -7.20 -3.12 14.65
N ILE A 217 -7.72 -2.53 15.72
CA ILE A 217 -9.07 -1.96 15.76
C ILE A 217 -9.07 -0.57 16.41
N ASP A 218 -10.07 0.24 16.10
CA ASP A 218 -10.29 1.54 16.74
C ASP A 218 -10.91 1.43 18.14
N HIS A 219 -10.74 2.49 18.93
CA HIS A 219 -11.68 2.81 20.00
C HIS A 219 -12.99 3.33 19.39
N THR A 220 -14.11 2.82 19.87
CA THR A 220 -15.43 3.22 19.36
C THR A 220 -15.59 4.73 19.34
N GLY A 221 -15.82 5.31 18.15
CA GLY A 221 -16.14 6.74 17.99
C GLY A 221 -14.94 7.67 17.77
N THR A 222 -13.70 7.17 17.64
CA THR A 222 -12.55 7.98 17.21
C THR A 222 -11.71 7.20 16.21
N PRO A 223 -11.59 7.65 14.94
CA PRO A 223 -10.73 7.01 13.95
C PRO A 223 -9.27 7.01 14.42
N GLY A 224 -8.70 5.84 14.67
CA GLY A 224 -7.28 5.65 14.92
C GLY A 224 -6.56 5.27 13.63
N GLY A 225 -5.37 5.83 13.41
CA GLY A 225 -4.49 5.48 12.30
C GLY A 225 -3.19 4.83 12.76
N ILE A 226 -2.29 4.57 11.80
CA ILE A 226 -0.97 3.99 12.05
C ILE A 226 0.07 4.91 11.45
N GLU A 227 1.12 5.24 12.19
CA GLU A 227 2.25 6.02 11.69
C GLU A 227 3.52 5.15 11.74
N LYS A 228 3.95 4.63 10.59
CA LYS A 228 5.13 3.80 10.46
C LYS A 228 6.39 4.66 10.24
N THR A 229 7.30 4.62 11.20
CA THR A 229 8.62 5.29 11.19
C THR A 229 9.75 4.30 11.47
N GLY A 230 11.01 4.74 11.39
CA GLY A 230 12.19 3.89 11.63
C GLY A 230 12.49 2.96 10.45
N ALA A 231 13.74 2.49 10.37
CA ALA A 231 14.27 1.82 9.18
C ALA A 231 13.77 0.38 8.98
N GLY A 232 13.38 -0.30 10.06
CA GLY A 232 12.90 -1.69 10.03
C GLY A 232 11.53 -1.88 9.36
N LYS A 233 11.05 -3.13 9.36
CA LYS A 233 9.74 -3.49 8.81
C LYS A 233 8.66 -3.52 9.88
N LEU A 234 7.49 -2.97 9.56
CA LEU A 234 6.24 -3.37 10.19
C LEU A 234 5.56 -4.40 9.28
N ILE A 235 5.28 -5.58 9.80
CA ILE A 235 4.67 -6.69 9.08
C ILE A 235 3.27 -6.91 9.65
N TYR A 236 2.24 -6.67 8.85
CA TYR A 236 0.90 -7.17 9.16
C TYR A 236 0.78 -8.62 8.70
N SER A 237 0.47 -9.52 9.62
CA SER A 237 0.25 -10.94 9.32
C SER A 237 -1.08 -11.43 9.91
N GLY A 238 -1.38 -12.69 9.66
CA GLY A 238 -2.48 -13.38 10.32
C GLY A 238 -3.70 -13.53 9.43
N ILE A 239 -4.82 -13.87 10.08
CA ILE A 239 -6.07 -14.29 9.41
C ILE A 239 -7.25 -13.36 9.71
N PHE A 240 -7.01 -12.26 10.43
CA PHE A 240 -8.05 -11.36 10.89
C PHE A 240 -7.88 -10.01 10.23
N GLU A 241 -8.97 -9.51 9.66
CA GLU A 241 -9.04 -8.16 9.12
C GLU A 241 -8.73 -7.15 10.21
N ASN A 242 -7.98 -6.12 9.84
CA ASN A 242 -7.92 -4.91 10.65
C ASN A 242 -9.23 -4.14 10.46
N THR A 243 -9.66 -3.34 11.44
CA THR A 243 -10.89 -2.55 11.34
C THR A 243 -10.72 -1.13 11.87
N TYR A 244 -9.48 -0.65 11.91
CA TYR A 244 -9.22 0.76 12.19
C TYR A 244 -9.58 1.60 10.95
N SER A 245 -10.09 2.80 11.16
CA SER A 245 -10.65 3.64 10.10
C SER A 245 -9.79 4.86 9.77
N GLY A 246 -8.80 5.18 10.60
CA GLY A 246 -7.85 6.24 10.33
C GLY A 246 -6.80 5.84 9.28
N THR A 247 -6.10 6.85 8.77
CA THR A 247 -5.05 6.68 7.75
C THR A 247 -3.85 5.91 8.30
N THR A 248 -3.34 4.96 7.52
CA THR A 248 -1.99 4.41 7.70
C THR A 248 -1.00 5.24 6.92
N THR A 249 -0.04 5.86 7.61
CA THR A 249 1.04 6.65 7.03
C THR A 249 2.36 5.92 7.14
N VAL A 250 3.09 5.83 6.04
CA VAL A 250 4.40 5.17 5.95
C VAL A 250 5.46 6.23 5.66
N SER A 251 6.06 6.75 6.72
CA SER A 251 7.07 7.81 6.66
C SER A 251 8.47 7.26 6.46
N GLU A 252 8.80 6.10 7.02
CA GLU A 252 10.13 5.46 6.90
C GLU A 252 10.08 3.93 6.94
N GLY A 253 11.15 3.29 6.46
CA GLY A 253 11.30 1.84 6.47
C GLY A 253 10.29 1.14 5.56
N ILE A 254 9.86 -0.06 5.95
CA ILE A 254 8.95 -0.87 5.14
C ILE A 254 7.68 -1.18 5.94
N LEU A 255 6.53 -1.04 5.29
CA LEU A 255 5.29 -1.70 5.67
C LEU A 255 5.10 -2.91 4.75
N GLN A 256 5.05 -4.11 5.32
CA GLN A 256 4.86 -5.36 4.60
C GLN A 256 3.47 -5.92 4.89
N LEU A 257 2.66 -6.02 3.84
CA LEU A 257 1.29 -6.54 3.89
C LEU A 257 1.33 -8.05 3.61
N SER A 258 1.12 -8.83 4.67
CA SER A 258 1.29 -10.28 4.72
C SER A 258 0.15 -10.97 5.45
N GLN A 259 -1.02 -10.35 5.54
CA GLN A 259 -2.21 -11.05 6.00
C GLN A 259 -2.58 -12.14 4.99
N THR A 260 -3.47 -13.03 5.41
CA THR A 260 -4.02 -14.04 4.51
C THR A 260 -4.65 -13.35 3.30
N SER A 261 -4.45 -13.91 2.11
CA SER A 261 -4.98 -13.35 0.86
C SER A 261 -6.48 -13.10 0.96
N GLY A 262 -6.95 -11.92 0.56
CA GLY A 262 -8.37 -11.53 0.68
C GLY A 262 -8.76 -10.96 2.05
N VAL A 263 -7.78 -10.68 2.92
CA VAL A 263 -8.00 -10.07 4.23
C VAL A 263 -7.30 -8.73 4.28
N ASN A 264 -8.07 -7.67 4.53
CA ASN A 264 -7.54 -6.31 4.54
C ASN A 264 -6.62 -6.07 5.75
N ALA A 265 -5.36 -5.84 5.44
CA ALA A 265 -4.37 -5.31 6.38
C ALA A 265 -4.56 -3.79 6.57
N ILE A 266 -5.00 -3.07 5.54
CA ILE A 266 -5.28 -1.64 5.59
C ILE A 266 -6.75 -1.41 5.25
N THR A 267 -7.54 -0.90 6.20
CA THR A 267 -8.97 -0.63 6.02
C THR A 267 -9.31 0.85 5.86
N GLY A 268 -8.47 1.75 6.38
CA GLY A 268 -8.52 3.18 6.10
C GLY A 268 -7.69 3.57 4.87
N ASP A 269 -7.48 4.87 4.69
CA ASP A 269 -6.61 5.38 3.62
C ASP A 269 -5.12 5.03 3.87
N LEU A 270 -4.32 5.01 2.80
CA LEU A 270 -2.88 4.77 2.86
C LEU A 270 -2.11 5.98 2.34
N ALA A 271 -1.21 6.53 3.16
CA ALA A 271 -0.29 7.58 2.78
C ALA A 271 1.16 7.06 2.78
N ILE A 272 1.89 7.22 1.68
CA ILE A 272 3.31 6.86 1.56
C ILE A 272 4.11 8.16 1.45
N ALA A 273 4.75 8.55 2.55
CA ALA A 273 5.40 9.85 2.72
C ALA A 273 6.94 9.78 2.68
N GLY A 274 7.51 8.57 2.66
CA GLY A 274 8.96 8.36 2.56
C GLY A 274 9.40 6.91 2.68
N GLY A 275 8.57 6.04 3.25
CA GLY A 275 8.86 4.61 3.34
C GLY A 275 8.38 3.79 2.13
N PHE A 276 8.33 2.48 2.31
CA PHE A 276 8.00 1.52 1.26
C PHE A 276 6.84 0.63 1.66
N VAL A 277 5.91 0.36 0.74
CA VAL A 277 4.84 -0.62 0.95
C VAL A 277 5.10 -1.83 0.06
N THR A 278 5.11 -3.03 0.64
CA THR A 278 5.37 -4.29 -0.08
C THR A 278 4.33 -5.34 0.28
N TYR A 279 4.13 -6.30 -0.62
CA TYR A 279 3.10 -7.33 -0.50
C TYR A 279 3.72 -8.73 -0.47
N THR A 280 3.09 -9.64 0.26
CA THR A 280 3.29 -11.09 0.10
C THR A 280 1.98 -11.86 -0.05
N ALA A 281 0.86 -11.15 -0.09
CA ALA A 281 -0.48 -11.67 -0.29
C ALA A 281 -1.29 -10.67 -1.12
N ASN A 282 -2.34 -11.15 -1.78
CA ASN A 282 -3.24 -10.33 -2.58
C ASN A 282 -4.32 -9.70 -1.69
N ASP A 283 -4.92 -8.62 -2.19
CA ASP A 283 -6.15 -8.04 -1.65
C ASP A 283 -5.97 -7.69 -0.17
N GLN A 284 -5.08 -6.72 0.07
CA GLN A 284 -4.59 -6.36 1.41
C GLN A 284 -5.00 -4.94 1.81
N ILE A 285 -5.48 -4.14 0.87
CA ILE A 285 -5.98 -2.79 1.10
C ILE A 285 -7.46 -2.79 0.72
N ALA A 286 -8.31 -2.19 1.55
CA ALA A 286 -9.73 -2.11 1.25
C ALA A 286 -9.98 -1.40 -0.10
N ASP A 287 -10.89 -1.95 -0.90
CA ASP A 287 -11.31 -1.41 -2.20
C ASP A 287 -11.76 0.06 -2.18
N THR A 288 -12.17 0.57 -1.01
CA THR A 288 -12.62 1.95 -0.82
C THR A 288 -11.49 2.92 -0.45
N ALA A 289 -10.31 2.41 -0.10
CA ALA A 289 -9.21 3.20 0.40
C ALA A 289 -8.60 4.08 -0.69
N ASN A 290 -8.28 5.33 -0.33
CA ASN A 290 -7.46 6.21 -1.14
C ASN A 290 -5.98 5.97 -0.82
N VAL A 291 -5.18 5.80 -1.87
CA VAL A 291 -3.72 5.70 -1.74
C VAL A 291 -3.09 7.00 -2.22
N THR A 292 -2.35 7.67 -1.34
CA THR A 292 -1.60 8.90 -1.64
C THR A 292 -0.11 8.65 -1.48
N MET A 293 0.69 9.06 -2.46
CA MET A 293 2.14 8.97 -2.43
C MET A 293 2.75 10.36 -2.64
N SER A 294 3.59 10.80 -1.71
CA SER A 294 4.41 12.00 -1.85
C SER A 294 5.91 11.70 -1.93
N SER A 295 6.31 10.47 -1.61
CA SER A 295 7.67 9.93 -1.76
C SER A 295 7.62 8.39 -1.65
N GLY A 296 8.78 7.73 -1.54
CA GLY A 296 8.87 6.31 -1.24
C GLY A 296 8.51 5.40 -2.42
N ALA A 297 7.98 4.21 -2.14
CA ALA A 297 7.50 3.32 -3.20
C ALA A 297 6.32 2.44 -2.78
N LEU A 298 5.42 2.20 -3.74
CA LEU A 298 4.35 1.22 -3.65
C LEU A 298 4.76 -0.03 -4.46
N ASN A 299 4.58 -1.19 -3.82
CA ASN A 299 4.94 -2.51 -4.33
C ASN A 299 6.42 -2.62 -4.75
N GLY A 300 7.34 -2.18 -3.90
CA GLY A 300 8.77 -2.23 -4.17
C GLY A 300 9.57 -1.41 -3.17
N LEU A 301 10.87 -1.28 -3.43
CA LEU A 301 11.83 -0.52 -2.61
C LEU A 301 12.41 0.68 -3.40
N GLY A 302 11.68 1.18 -4.38
CA GLY A 302 12.07 2.23 -5.32
C GLY A 302 11.63 1.93 -6.75
N SER A 303 12.03 2.77 -7.71
CA SER A 303 11.70 2.60 -9.13
C SER A 303 12.29 1.32 -9.70
N ASN A 304 11.43 0.37 -10.05
CA ASN A 304 11.76 -0.99 -10.48
C ASN A 304 12.77 -1.72 -9.56
N ASN A 305 12.78 -1.38 -8.27
CA ASN A 305 13.67 -1.98 -7.29
C ASN A 305 12.92 -2.98 -6.42
N ASN A 306 13.25 -4.26 -6.57
CA ASN A 306 12.62 -5.37 -5.83
C ASN A 306 11.07 -5.34 -5.82
N PRO A 307 10.41 -5.16 -7.00
CA PRO A 307 8.97 -5.17 -7.08
C PRO A 307 8.41 -6.58 -6.82
N ARG A 308 7.22 -6.67 -6.22
CA ARG A 308 6.56 -7.98 -6.00
C ARG A 308 5.74 -8.37 -7.22
N SER A 309 5.76 -9.66 -7.53
CA SER A 309 5.18 -10.23 -8.76
C SER A 309 3.93 -11.03 -8.44
N GLY A 310 2.99 -11.12 -9.38
CA GLY A 310 1.77 -11.91 -9.26
C GLY A 310 0.80 -11.40 -8.20
N MET A 311 0.88 -10.11 -7.86
CA MET A 311 0.00 -9.50 -6.87
C MET A 311 -1.33 -9.11 -7.53
N SER A 312 -2.44 -9.26 -6.82
CA SER A 312 -3.75 -8.70 -7.20
C SER A 312 -4.19 -7.74 -6.11
N GLU A 313 -4.56 -6.52 -6.49
CA GLU A 313 -5.00 -5.49 -5.55
C GLU A 313 -6.02 -4.54 -6.17
N THR A 314 -7.01 -4.13 -5.37
CA THR A 314 -8.05 -3.16 -5.73
C THR A 314 -8.06 -2.01 -4.72
N ILE A 315 -8.08 -0.77 -5.21
CA ILE A 315 -8.12 0.43 -4.36
C ILE A 315 -9.09 1.46 -4.93
N GLY A 316 -9.54 2.38 -4.08
CA GLY A 316 -10.54 3.38 -4.43
C GLY A 316 -9.98 4.46 -5.35
N SER A 317 -8.82 5.01 -5.00
CA SER A 317 -8.10 5.99 -5.83
C SER A 317 -6.60 5.94 -5.60
N LEU A 318 -5.83 6.48 -6.55
CA LEU A 318 -4.38 6.59 -6.44
C LEU A 318 -3.91 7.99 -6.84
N THR A 319 -3.25 8.69 -5.92
CA THR A 319 -2.62 9.99 -6.18
C THR A 319 -1.13 9.91 -5.90
N VAL A 320 -0.29 10.22 -6.91
CA VAL A 320 1.16 10.13 -6.83
C VAL A 320 1.79 11.48 -7.19
N THR A 321 2.38 12.13 -6.20
CA THR A 321 3.09 13.42 -6.30
C THR A 321 4.59 13.29 -6.01
N GLY A 322 5.04 12.06 -5.77
CA GLY A 322 6.44 11.68 -5.61
C GLY A 322 6.56 10.20 -5.27
N GLY A 323 7.73 9.63 -5.55
CA GLY A 323 8.00 8.20 -5.34
C GLY A 323 7.67 7.33 -6.55
N ALA A 324 7.71 6.01 -6.36
CA ALA A 324 7.56 5.04 -7.43
C ALA A 324 6.44 4.03 -7.18
N PHE A 325 5.48 3.93 -8.10
CA PHE A 325 4.55 2.81 -8.14
C PHE A 325 5.03 1.75 -9.14
N ASN A 326 5.29 0.54 -8.65
CA ASN A 326 5.65 -0.60 -9.49
C ASN A 326 4.47 -1.56 -9.58
N THR A 327 3.99 -1.85 -10.79
CA THR A 327 2.91 -2.83 -10.92
C THR A 327 3.40 -4.24 -10.56
N GLY A 328 4.64 -4.56 -10.90
CA GLY A 328 5.23 -5.88 -10.68
C GLY A 328 4.84 -6.91 -11.75
N ASN A 329 5.68 -7.91 -11.93
CA ASN A 329 5.55 -8.89 -13.02
C ASN A 329 4.28 -9.73 -12.84
N GLY A 330 3.40 -9.72 -13.85
CA GLY A 330 2.18 -10.54 -13.86
C GLY A 330 1.13 -10.11 -12.83
N SER A 331 1.29 -8.94 -12.23
CA SER A 331 0.36 -8.38 -11.26
C SER A 331 -0.86 -7.75 -11.94
N GLN A 332 -1.97 -7.72 -11.20
CA GLN A 332 -3.23 -7.10 -11.58
C GLN A 332 -3.57 -6.00 -10.57
N TRP A 333 -3.70 -4.77 -11.04
CA TRP A 333 -4.04 -3.61 -10.22
C TRP A 333 -5.31 -2.97 -10.74
N THR A 334 -6.26 -2.72 -9.84
CA THR A 334 -7.49 -1.99 -10.16
C THR A 334 -7.61 -0.76 -9.27
N VAL A 335 -7.51 0.42 -9.87
CA VAL A 335 -7.88 1.69 -9.25
C VAL A 335 -9.28 2.02 -9.74
N ILE A 336 -10.29 1.83 -8.87
CA ILE A 336 -11.71 1.97 -9.24
C ILE A 336 -12.01 3.40 -9.73
N GLY A 337 -11.50 4.39 -9.00
CA GLY A 337 -11.66 5.80 -9.28
C GLY A 337 -10.50 6.38 -10.09
N ALA A 338 -10.06 7.57 -9.72
CA ALA A 338 -9.01 8.30 -10.43
C ALA A 338 -7.61 7.79 -10.05
N GLY A 339 -6.78 7.58 -11.07
CA GLY A 339 -5.32 7.60 -10.97
C GLY A 339 -4.79 8.98 -11.37
N SER A 340 -4.03 9.63 -10.49
CA SER A 340 -3.40 10.93 -10.75
C SER A 340 -1.90 10.86 -10.51
N PHE A 341 -1.10 11.23 -11.49
CA PHE A 341 0.35 11.29 -11.39
C PHE A 341 0.84 12.69 -11.74
N THR A 342 1.53 13.33 -10.80
CA THR A 342 2.10 14.68 -10.97
C THR A 342 3.60 14.62 -10.85
N GLY A 343 4.32 15.10 -11.87
CA GLY A 343 5.77 15.21 -11.87
C GLY A 343 6.26 16.04 -10.67
N SER A 344 7.36 15.59 -10.07
CA SER A 344 7.87 16.10 -8.81
C SER A 344 9.33 16.55 -8.93
N ALA A 345 9.70 17.54 -8.12
CA ALA A 345 11.06 18.04 -8.01
C ALA A 345 11.90 17.29 -6.96
N ILE A 346 11.30 16.36 -6.20
CA ILE A 346 12.04 15.56 -5.22
C ILE A 346 13.05 14.62 -5.93
N PRO A 347 14.15 14.22 -5.26
CA PRO A 347 15.05 13.20 -5.80
C PRO A 347 14.30 11.92 -6.16
N GLY A 348 14.47 11.44 -7.40
CA GLY A 348 13.74 10.29 -7.94
C GLY A 348 12.39 10.62 -8.58
N GLY A 349 11.82 11.80 -8.33
CA GLY A 349 10.59 12.30 -8.94
C GLY A 349 9.36 11.42 -8.71
N THR A 350 8.39 11.51 -9.62
CA THR A 350 7.21 10.62 -9.67
C THR A 350 7.41 9.58 -10.76
N VAL A 351 7.22 8.30 -10.46
CA VAL A 351 7.45 7.22 -11.43
C VAL A 351 6.32 6.20 -11.37
N PHE A 352 5.75 5.90 -12.53
CA PHE A 352 4.94 4.69 -12.75
C PHE A 352 5.77 3.71 -13.58
N VAL A 353 5.91 2.48 -13.08
CA VAL A 353 6.58 1.40 -13.81
C VAL A 353 5.60 0.24 -13.99
N GLY A 354 5.04 0.14 -15.20
CA GLY A 354 4.27 -1.01 -15.64
C GLY A 354 5.22 -2.16 -16.01
N ASN A 355 5.44 -3.11 -15.09
CA ASN A 355 6.37 -4.23 -15.27
C ASN A 355 5.72 -5.42 -15.98
N SER A 356 6.42 -6.00 -16.96
CA SER A 356 5.92 -7.15 -17.71
C SER A 356 6.01 -8.49 -16.98
N GLY A 357 5.09 -9.41 -17.25
CA GLY A 357 5.14 -10.79 -16.78
C GLY A 357 4.63 -11.83 -17.76
N ALA A 358 4.91 -13.11 -17.49
CA ALA A 358 4.52 -14.22 -18.38
C ALA A 358 2.99 -14.31 -18.60
N THR A 359 2.21 -13.88 -17.60
CA THR A 359 0.74 -13.86 -17.62
C THR A 359 0.14 -12.54 -18.10
N GLY A 360 0.96 -11.55 -18.46
CA GLY A 360 0.54 -10.17 -18.75
C GLY A 360 0.22 -9.40 -17.48
N ALA A 361 0.89 -8.27 -17.25
CA ALA A 361 0.51 -7.38 -16.15
C ALA A 361 -0.59 -6.43 -16.63
N VAL A 362 -1.61 -6.22 -15.80
CA VAL A 362 -2.72 -5.30 -16.11
C VAL A 362 -2.86 -4.27 -14.99
N THR A 363 -2.98 -3.01 -15.37
CA THR A 363 -3.32 -1.93 -14.45
C THR A 363 -4.48 -1.14 -15.00
N THR A 364 -5.59 -1.14 -14.28
CA THR A 364 -6.83 -0.46 -14.67
C THR A 364 -7.02 0.78 -13.80
N PHE A 365 -7.35 1.91 -14.41
CA PHE A 365 -7.77 3.12 -13.74
C PHE A 365 -9.18 3.48 -14.19
N GLY A 366 -10.07 3.93 -13.30
CA GLY A 366 -11.37 4.48 -13.71
C GLY A 366 -11.24 5.74 -14.57
N SER A 367 -10.26 6.59 -14.25
CA SER A 367 -9.73 7.67 -15.08
C SER A 367 -8.24 7.83 -14.81
N LEU A 368 -7.48 8.38 -15.76
CA LEU A 368 -6.04 8.62 -15.60
C LEU A 368 -5.71 10.07 -15.93
N SER A 369 -5.06 10.78 -15.01
CA SER A 369 -4.56 12.14 -15.22
C SER A 369 -3.06 12.21 -14.98
N LEU A 370 -2.32 12.71 -15.97
CA LEU A 370 -0.87 12.93 -15.91
C LEU A 370 -0.58 14.42 -16.04
N THR A 371 0.17 14.98 -15.09
CA THR A 371 0.60 16.39 -15.10
C THR A 371 2.11 16.46 -14.92
N ASN A 372 2.84 17.13 -15.81
CA ASN A 372 4.31 17.24 -15.76
C ASN A 372 5.05 15.89 -15.71
N MET A 373 4.45 14.81 -16.20
CA MET A 373 5.10 13.49 -16.33
C MET A 373 5.97 13.47 -17.59
N ASN A 374 6.97 14.35 -17.62
CA ASN A 374 7.78 14.71 -18.78
C ASN A 374 9.25 14.33 -18.65
N GLY A 375 9.61 13.45 -17.71
CA GLY A 375 10.96 12.91 -17.56
C GLY A 375 11.48 12.39 -18.90
N THR A 376 12.76 12.08 -19.09
CA THR A 376 13.27 11.52 -20.37
C THR A 376 14.18 10.33 -20.12
N GLY A 377 14.27 9.40 -21.08
CA GLY A 377 15.15 8.24 -20.99
C GLY A 377 14.43 6.96 -20.58
N SER A 378 15.02 6.20 -19.65
CA SER A 378 14.50 4.91 -19.16
C SER A 378 13.10 5.06 -18.53
N ILE A 379 12.30 3.99 -18.56
CA ILE A 379 11.00 3.92 -17.86
C ILE A 379 11.10 4.11 -16.34
N THR A 380 12.31 4.01 -15.77
CA THR A 380 12.59 4.21 -14.35
C THR A 380 13.07 5.62 -14.01
N ALA A 381 13.23 6.50 -15.00
CA ALA A 381 13.70 7.86 -14.78
C ALA A 381 12.65 8.71 -14.05
N ALA A 382 13.11 9.73 -13.31
CA ALA A 382 12.24 10.65 -12.60
C ALA A 382 11.17 11.26 -13.53
N ASN A 383 9.94 11.41 -13.04
CA ASN A 383 8.79 12.01 -13.74
C ASN A 383 8.40 11.24 -15.00
N THR A 384 8.48 9.90 -14.96
CA THR A 384 8.15 9.03 -16.10
C THR A 384 6.92 8.19 -15.81
N PHE A 385 5.96 8.22 -16.73
CA PHE A 385 4.87 7.23 -16.79
C PHE A 385 5.23 6.17 -17.83
N GLY A 386 5.88 5.10 -17.36
CA GLY A 386 6.45 4.05 -18.20
C GLY A 386 5.62 2.78 -18.20
N ILE A 387 5.25 2.32 -19.39
CA ILE A 387 4.61 1.03 -19.65
C ILE A 387 5.63 0.18 -20.40
N GLY A 388 6.27 -0.78 -19.74
CA GLY A 388 7.39 -1.45 -20.38
C GLY A 388 7.92 -2.71 -19.72
N GLY A 389 8.32 -3.66 -20.57
CA GLY A 389 9.07 -4.83 -20.17
C GLY A 389 9.21 -5.83 -21.31
N ASN A 390 9.81 -6.99 -21.00
CA ASN A 390 10.11 -8.03 -22.00
C ASN A 390 8.86 -8.78 -22.50
N GLN A 391 7.77 -8.74 -21.73
CA GLN A 391 6.49 -9.39 -22.00
C GLN A 391 5.34 -8.35 -22.05
N LEU A 392 4.10 -8.80 -22.23
CA LEU A 392 2.95 -7.91 -22.35
C LEU A 392 2.69 -7.12 -21.06
N VAL A 393 2.51 -5.80 -21.19
CA VAL A 393 2.01 -4.90 -20.15
C VAL A 393 0.82 -4.13 -20.70
N THR A 394 -0.27 -4.12 -19.97
CA THR A 394 -1.49 -3.40 -20.33
C THR A 394 -1.83 -2.37 -19.27
N VAL A 395 -2.04 -1.13 -19.70
CA VAL A 395 -2.74 -0.12 -18.91
C VAL A 395 -4.11 0.10 -19.53
N VAL A 396 -5.16 0.05 -18.71
CA VAL A 396 -6.54 0.35 -19.12
C VAL A 396 -6.96 1.66 -18.47
N VAL A 397 -7.40 2.62 -19.28
CA VAL A 397 -8.01 3.86 -18.80
C VAL A 397 -9.50 3.75 -19.01
N GLY A 398 -10.26 3.77 -17.91
CA GLY A 398 -11.71 3.61 -17.87
C GLY A 398 -12.48 4.72 -18.58
N SER A 399 -13.80 4.63 -18.50
CA SER A 399 -14.72 5.59 -19.12
C SER A 399 -14.57 7.03 -18.64
N GLY A 400 -13.90 7.26 -17.49
CA GLY A 400 -13.56 8.60 -17.02
C GLY A 400 -12.46 9.29 -17.83
N GLY A 401 -11.77 8.57 -18.73
CA GLY A 401 -10.88 9.14 -19.73
C GLY A 401 -9.45 9.40 -19.28
N LEU A 402 -8.62 9.78 -20.26
CA LEU A 402 -7.20 10.10 -20.10
C LEU A 402 -7.00 11.62 -20.23
N THR A 403 -6.42 12.25 -19.22
CA THR A 403 -5.98 13.65 -19.26
C THR A 403 -4.46 13.75 -19.26
N LEU A 404 -3.91 14.56 -20.17
CA LEU A 404 -2.47 14.81 -20.31
C LEU A 404 -2.20 16.32 -20.27
N ASP A 405 -1.40 16.77 -19.30
CA ASP A 405 -0.86 18.12 -19.22
C ASP A 405 0.67 18.04 -19.14
N ASN A 406 1.37 18.55 -20.17
CA ASN A 406 2.83 18.51 -20.25
C ASN A 406 3.40 17.13 -19.90
N SER A 407 2.85 16.06 -20.48
CA SER A 407 3.10 14.69 -20.03
C SER A 407 3.36 13.73 -21.19
N ALA A 408 4.21 12.75 -20.94
CA ALA A 408 4.57 11.70 -21.88
C ALA A 408 4.23 10.32 -21.30
N ILE A 409 3.38 9.57 -22.01
CA ILE A 409 3.27 8.13 -21.80
C ILE A 409 4.37 7.45 -22.63
N ARG A 410 5.23 6.70 -21.94
CA ARG A 410 6.32 5.97 -22.57
C ARG A 410 6.04 4.50 -22.62
N MET A 411 6.15 3.93 -23.81
CA MET A 411 5.88 2.53 -24.06
C MET A 411 7.14 1.86 -24.60
N THR A 412 7.55 0.70 -24.08
CA THR A 412 8.74 -0.02 -24.60
C THR A 412 8.34 -1.29 -25.33
N ARG A 413 9.12 -1.67 -26.34
CA ARG A 413 8.91 -2.91 -27.08
C ARG A 413 9.51 -4.04 -26.26
N GLY A 414 8.77 -5.13 -26.12
CA GLY A 414 9.30 -6.35 -25.53
C GLY A 414 10.03 -7.20 -26.56
N THR A 415 10.45 -8.37 -26.08
CA THR A 415 10.99 -9.45 -26.92
C THR A 415 9.84 -10.38 -27.35
N LEU A 416 10.05 -11.20 -28.39
CA LEU A 416 9.11 -12.27 -28.80
C LEU A 416 7.70 -11.79 -29.23
N GLY A 417 7.58 -10.57 -29.77
CA GLY A 417 6.30 -10.04 -30.28
C GLY A 417 5.38 -9.44 -29.20
N ASN A 418 5.79 -9.48 -27.93
CA ASN A 418 5.08 -8.83 -26.83
C ASN A 418 5.59 -7.39 -26.62
N GLY A 419 4.75 -6.49 -26.14
CA GLY A 419 5.17 -5.14 -25.75
C GLY A 419 4.14 -4.45 -24.87
N ALA A 420 3.90 -3.17 -25.10
CA ALA A 420 3.04 -2.35 -24.26
C ALA A 420 1.71 -2.04 -24.97
N ARG A 421 0.62 -2.10 -24.21
CA ARG A 421 -0.74 -1.74 -24.64
C ARG A 421 -1.28 -0.65 -23.72
N LEU A 422 -1.81 0.41 -24.32
CA LEU A 422 -2.64 1.39 -23.62
C LEU A 422 -4.06 1.25 -24.19
N ILE A 423 -4.98 0.73 -23.39
CA ILE A 423 -6.38 0.59 -23.78
C ILE A 423 -7.14 1.79 -23.23
N LEU A 424 -7.83 2.50 -24.11
CA LEU A 424 -8.77 3.52 -23.72
C LEU A 424 -10.14 2.86 -23.64
N GLU A 425 -10.93 3.18 -22.61
CA GLU A 425 -12.38 2.94 -22.43
C GLU A 425 -13.17 4.27 -22.33
N GLY A 426 -12.48 5.41 -22.16
CA GLY A 426 -13.02 6.77 -22.26
C GLY A 426 -12.28 7.69 -23.24
N ASP A 427 -12.64 8.96 -23.24
CA ASP A 427 -12.07 10.00 -24.11
C ASP A 427 -10.66 10.44 -23.68
N VAL A 428 -9.96 11.17 -24.56
CA VAL A 428 -8.63 11.75 -24.30
C VAL A 428 -8.72 13.27 -24.30
N SER A 429 -8.10 13.91 -23.32
CA SER A 429 -7.96 15.37 -23.22
C SER A 429 -6.49 15.75 -23.05
N ALA A 430 -5.94 16.51 -24.00
CA ALA A 430 -4.64 17.14 -23.86
C ALA A 430 -4.84 18.62 -23.53
N VAL A 431 -4.36 19.04 -22.37
CA VAL A 431 -4.57 20.39 -21.81
C VAL A 431 -3.24 21.10 -21.57
N GLY A 432 -3.31 22.34 -21.11
CA GLY A 432 -2.13 23.16 -20.82
C GLY A 432 -1.56 23.85 -22.05
N THR A 433 -0.31 24.31 -21.96
CA THR A 433 0.37 25.06 -23.03
C THR A 433 1.59 24.33 -23.59
N ALA A 434 2.00 23.23 -22.96
CA ALA A 434 3.15 22.43 -23.37
C ALA A 434 2.68 21.13 -24.05
N ALA A 435 3.55 20.56 -24.87
CA ALA A 435 3.25 19.35 -25.62
C ALA A 435 3.13 18.12 -24.71
N SER A 436 2.18 17.25 -25.03
CA SER A 436 2.05 15.91 -24.47
C SER A 436 2.28 14.85 -25.54
N THR A 437 2.74 13.66 -25.15
CA THR A 437 3.03 12.57 -26.10
C THR A 437 2.55 11.21 -25.60
N ILE A 438 2.15 10.36 -26.54
CA ILE A 438 2.03 8.91 -26.35
C ILE A 438 3.03 8.30 -27.30
N SER A 439 4.11 7.73 -26.75
CA SER A 439 5.31 7.43 -27.53
C SER A 439 5.96 6.10 -27.19
N GLY A 440 6.52 5.47 -28.22
CA GLY A 440 7.37 4.30 -28.11
C GLY A 440 8.84 4.67 -27.89
N PHE A 441 9.54 3.94 -27.04
CA PHE A 441 10.99 4.01 -26.96
C PHE A 441 11.59 3.06 -28.01
N VAL A 442 12.16 3.61 -29.08
CA VAL A 442 12.65 2.84 -30.26
C VAL A 442 14.08 2.30 -30.08
N GLY A 443 14.72 2.55 -28.94
CA GLY A 443 16.14 2.21 -28.69
C GLY A 443 16.41 0.87 -28.01
N ASP A 444 15.40 0.03 -27.74
CA ASP A 444 15.55 -1.17 -26.89
C ASP A 444 15.92 -2.46 -27.64
N GLY A 445 15.98 -2.44 -28.98
CA GLY A 445 16.25 -3.63 -29.79
C GLY A 445 15.11 -4.68 -29.74
N GLY A 446 13.96 -4.33 -29.16
CA GLY A 446 12.79 -5.20 -29.07
C GLY A 446 12.05 -5.31 -30.40
N ASN A 447 11.38 -6.46 -30.61
CA ASN A 447 10.53 -6.71 -31.78
C ASN A 447 9.03 -6.72 -31.43
N GLY A 448 8.69 -6.31 -30.21
CA GLY A 448 7.33 -6.24 -29.67
C GLY A 448 6.38 -5.26 -30.36
N THR A 449 5.09 -5.39 -30.04
CA THR A 449 4.03 -4.47 -30.47
C THR A 449 3.84 -3.33 -29.48
N LEU A 450 3.50 -2.14 -29.98
CA LEU A 450 3.07 -1.00 -29.18
C LEU A 450 1.71 -0.55 -29.72
N SER A 451 0.67 -0.57 -28.90
CA SER A 451 -0.67 -0.16 -29.34
C SER A 451 -1.33 0.82 -28.39
N LEU A 452 -1.96 1.83 -28.98
CA LEU A 452 -3.06 2.57 -28.39
C LEU A 452 -4.36 1.95 -28.90
N GLU A 453 -5.15 1.37 -28.01
CA GLU A 453 -6.35 0.63 -28.36
C GLU A 453 -7.59 1.44 -28.02
N LEU A 454 -8.50 1.55 -28.98
CA LEU A 454 -9.74 2.33 -28.84
C LEU A 454 -10.83 1.58 -28.08
N GLY A 455 -10.60 0.34 -27.66
CA GLY A 455 -11.51 -0.38 -26.78
C GLY A 455 -10.96 -1.73 -26.32
N ASN A 456 -11.50 -2.23 -25.22
CA ASN A 456 -11.18 -3.54 -24.67
C ASN A 456 -11.96 -4.68 -25.36
N THR A 457 -11.58 -5.93 -25.11
CA THR A 457 -12.26 -7.12 -25.63
C THR A 457 -13.73 -7.13 -25.24
N GLY A 458 -14.61 -7.28 -26.23
CA GLY A 458 -16.06 -7.33 -26.03
C GLY A 458 -16.73 -5.96 -26.15
N SER A 459 -15.97 -4.89 -26.40
CA SER A 459 -16.51 -3.60 -26.79
C SER A 459 -17.18 -3.71 -28.17
N GLY A 460 -18.34 -3.06 -28.32
CA GLY A 460 -19.00 -2.90 -29.61
C GLY A 460 -18.27 -1.90 -30.50
N ALA A 461 -19.01 -1.22 -31.38
CA ALA A 461 -18.47 -0.06 -32.06
C ALA A 461 -18.26 1.08 -31.05
N VAL A 462 -17.10 1.71 -31.10
CA VAL A 462 -16.70 2.77 -30.15
C VAL A 462 -16.25 4.00 -30.92
N THR A 463 -16.42 5.17 -30.31
CA THR A 463 -15.93 6.44 -30.85
C THR A 463 -15.23 7.18 -29.72
N ARG A 464 -13.98 7.58 -29.94
CA ARG A 464 -13.19 8.33 -28.94
C ARG A 464 -13.02 9.76 -29.36
N THR A 465 -13.41 10.67 -28.48
CA THR A 465 -13.08 12.07 -28.60
C THR A 465 -11.67 12.30 -28.11
N ILE A 466 -10.85 12.92 -28.95
CA ILE A 466 -9.55 13.46 -28.58
C ILE A 466 -9.69 14.98 -28.61
N ASP A 467 -9.85 15.56 -27.43
CA ASP A 467 -9.86 17.02 -27.24
C ASP A 467 -8.43 17.51 -27.02
N VAL A 468 -7.97 18.44 -27.85
CA VAL A 468 -6.69 19.12 -27.64
C VAL A 468 -6.98 20.60 -27.43
N ALA A 469 -6.80 21.06 -26.19
CA ALA A 469 -7.20 22.39 -25.75
C ALA A 469 -6.49 23.52 -26.52
N ALA A 470 -7.00 24.75 -26.34
CA ALA A 470 -6.37 25.95 -26.87
C ALA A 470 -5.09 26.32 -26.08
N GLY A 471 -4.33 27.33 -26.55
CA GLY A 471 -3.22 27.92 -25.78
C GLY A 471 -1.84 27.30 -26.01
N GLY A 472 -1.67 26.49 -27.07
CA GLY A 472 -0.38 25.88 -27.42
C GLY A 472 -0.28 24.39 -27.08
N ALA A 473 -1.31 23.78 -26.50
CA ALA A 473 -1.38 22.33 -26.33
C ALA A 473 -1.23 21.61 -27.68
N SER A 474 -0.38 20.59 -27.69
CA SER A 474 -0.27 19.63 -28.78
C SER A 474 -0.18 18.22 -28.22
N LEU A 475 -0.85 17.27 -28.86
CA LEU A 475 -0.71 15.85 -28.56
C LEU A 475 -0.08 15.14 -29.76
N SER A 476 1.07 14.51 -29.56
CA SER A 476 1.67 13.62 -30.57
C SER A 476 1.48 12.17 -30.14
N ILE A 477 0.85 11.39 -31.02
CA ILE A 477 0.70 9.94 -30.88
C ILE A 477 1.65 9.29 -31.89
N GLN A 478 2.58 8.49 -31.38
CA GLN A 478 3.62 7.82 -32.18
C GLN A 478 3.41 6.31 -32.30
N ASN A 479 2.51 5.77 -31.47
CA ASN A 479 2.19 4.36 -31.40
C ASN A 479 1.03 4.05 -32.35
N ALA A 480 0.96 2.81 -32.84
CA ALA A 480 -0.16 2.38 -33.68
C ALA A 480 -1.47 2.52 -32.90
N ILE A 481 -2.44 3.17 -33.51
CA ILE A 481 -3.83 3.22 -33.03
C ILE A 481 -4.59 2.07 -33.67
N THR A 482 -5.26 1.26 -32.87
CA THR A 482 -6.02 0.10 -33.34
C THR A 482 -7.41 0.04 -32.69
N ASP A 483 -8.31 -0.75 -33.27
CA ASP A 483 -9.62 -1.02 -32.64
C ASP A 483 -9.46 -1.72 -31.27
N GLY A 484 -8.32 -2.38 -31.03
CA GLY A 484 -8.09 -3.24 -29.88
C GLY A 484 -9.06 -4.40 -29.88
N GLY A 485 -9.89 -4.47 -28.84
CA GLY A 485 -10.97 -5.45 -28.72
C GLY A 485 -12.35 -4.95 -29.16
N ALA A 486 -12.47 -3.71 -29.65
CA ALA A 486 -13.70 -3.16 -30.20
C ALA A 486 -14.04 -3.77 -31.58
N THR A 487 -15.32 -3.77 -31.97
CA THR A 487 -15.71 -4.22 -33.32
C THR A 487 -15.34 -3.21 -34.41
N SER A 488 -15.29 -1.93 -34.06
CA SER A 488 -14.80 -0.83 -34.90
C SER A 488 -14.56 0.40 -34.02
N GLY A 489 -13.41 1.05 -34.18
CA GLY A 489 -13.03 2.25 -33.44
C GLY A 489 -12.96 3.47 -34.35
N ALA A 490 -13.71 4.51 -34.00
CA ALA A 490 -13.71 5.81 -34.66
C ALA A 490 -13.07 6.89 -33.77
N ILE A 491 -12.58 7.96 -34.39
CA ILE A 491 -11.91 9.07 -33.69
C ILE A 491 -12.58 10.40 -34.04
N ILE A 492 -12.84 11.22 -33.02
CA ILE A 492 -13.28 12.61 -33.19
C ILE A 492 -12.22 13.53 -32.59
N LYS A 493 -11.57 14.34 -33.43
CA LYS A 493 -10.67 15.42 -32.98
C LYS A 493 -11.48 16.68 -32.68
N THR A 494 -11.40 17.19 -31.46
CA THR A 494 -11.98 18.47 -31.01
C THR A 494 -10.92 19.36 -30.36
N GLY A 495 -11.32 20.56 -29.93
CA GLY A 495 -10.41 21.53 -29.33
C GLY A 495 -9.51 22.23 -30.34
N ALA A 496 -9.05 23.43 -30.00
CA ALA A 496 -8.33 24.30 -30.94
C ALA A 496 -6.87 23.89 -31.21
N GLY A 497 -6.27 23.04 -30.36
CA GLY A 497 -4.88 22.61 -30.47
C GLY A 497 -4.63 21.56 -31.56
N GLN A 498 -3.36 21.14 -31.67
CA GLN A 498 -2.91 20.20 -32.68
C GLN A 498 -2.85 18.76 -32.15
N LEU A 499 -3.48 17.82 -32.86
CA LEU A 499 -3.23 16.39 -32.74
C LEU A 499 -2.32 15.95 -33.89
N SER A 500 -1.23 15.27 -33.59
CA SER A 500 -0.30 14.73 -34.58
C SER A 500 -0.27 13.21 -34.52
N TYR A 501 -0.46 12.55 -35.66
CA TYR A 501 -0.13 11.14 -35.86
C TYR A 501 1.24 11.06 -36.49
N SER A 502 2.17 10.37 -35.84
CA SER A 502 3.59 10.37 -36.20
C SER A 502 4.21 9.00 -35.93
N GLY A 503 5.50 8.84 -36.20
CA GLY A 503 6.23 7.61 -35.90
C GLY A 503 6.20 6.56 -37.02
N LEU A 504 6.48 5.32 -36.64
CA LEU A 504 6.87 4.24 -37.56
C LEU A 504 5.74 3.26 -37.91
N PHE A 505 4.63 3.29 -37.19
CA PHE A 505 3.63 2.22 -37.22
C PHE A 505 2.30 2.71 -37.78
N ALA A 506 1.80 1.99 -38.79
CA ALA A 506 0.49 2.25 -39.38
C ALA A 506 -0.62 2.10 -38.34
N ASN A 507 -1.60 2.99 -38.43
CA ASN A 507 -2.85 2.86 -37.70
C ASN A 507 -3.76 1.86 -38.40
N THR A 508 -4.51 1.06 -37.63
CA THR A 508 -5.36 -0.02 -38.16
C THR A 508 -6.77 0.00 -37.60
N TYR A 509 -7.19 1.09 -36.96
CA TYR A 509 -8.58 1.25 -36.54
C TYR A 509 -9.48 1.39 -37.77
N THR A 510 -10.66 0.77 -37.73
CA THR A 510 -11.50 0.63 -38.93
C THR A 510 -12.57 1.70 -39.06
N GLY A 511 -12.86 2.43 -37.99
CA GLY A 511 -13.86 3.50 -37.99
C GLY A 511 -13.34 4.80 -38.56
N ASP A 512 -14.27 5.73 -38.81
CA ASP A 512 -13.96 7.01 -39.41
C ASP A 512 -13.21 7.95 -38.46
N THR A 513 -12.45 8.88 -39.04
CA THR A 513 -11.84 10.01 -38.33
C THR A 513 -12.54 11.31 -38.69
N SER A 514 -13.12 11.98 -37.70
CA SER A 514 -13.76 13.29 -37.85
C SER A 514 -12.95 14.39 -37.18
N ILE A 515 -12.63 15.46 -37.91
CA ILE A 515 -11.97 16.65 -37.39
C ILE A 515 -13.01 17.75 -37.21
N ASN A 516 -13.43 17.96 -35.96
CA ASN A 516 -14.44 18.95 -35.58
C ASN A 516 -13.83 20.26 -35.04
N GLY A 517 -12.54 20.26 -34.71
CA GLY A 517 -11.87 21.44 -34.17
C GLY A 517 -10.34 21.35 -34.23
N GLY A 518 -9.69 22.51 -34.41
CA GLY A 518 -8.23 22.62 -34.38
C GLY A 518 -7.58 21.93 -35.57
N THR A 519 -6.38 21.37 -35.37
CA THR A 519 -5.61 20.73 -36.44
C THR A 519 -5.39 19.24 -36.16
N LEU A 520 -5.65 18.39 -37.14
CA LEU A 520 -5.06 17.05 -37.26
C LEU A 520 -3.89 17.14 -38.25
N ARG A 521 -2.71 16.72 -37.81
CA ARG A 521 -1.51 16.64 -38.62
C ARG A 521 -1.11 15.19 -38.81
N LEU A 522 -1.09 14.73 -40.07
CA LEU A 522 -0.65 13.39 -40.43
C LEU A 522 0.81 13.44 -40.86
N GLU A 523 1.69 12.90 -40.03
CA GLU A 523 3.15 12.96 -40.19
C GLU A 523 3.84 11.67 -39.74
N GLN A 524 3.18 10.52 -39.94
CA GLN A 524 3.87 9.24 -39.89
C GLN A 524 4.97 9.21 -40.96
N ASN A 525 5.88 8.24 -40.85
CA ASN A 525 6.85 8.00 -41.90
C ASN A 525 6.15 7.85 -43.27
N SER A 526 6.79 8.38 -44.33
CA SER A 526 6.23 8.33 -45.69
C SER A 526 5.90 6.90 -46.10
N GLY A 527 4.69 6.68 -46.64
CA GLY A 527 4.22 5.34 -47.02
C GLY A 527 3.59 4.54 -45.89
N VAL A 528 3.32 5.16 -44.74
CA VAL A 528 2.68 4.52 -43.58
C VAL A 528 1.33 5.18 -43.31
N ASP A 529 0.28 4.37 -43.31
CA ASP A 529 -1.10 4.81 -43.14
C ASP A 529 -1.34 5.40 -41.74
N ALA A 530 -1.48 6.72 -41.66
CA ALA A 530 -1.88 7.44 -40.46
C ALA A 530 -3.39 7.37 -40.20
N VAL A 531 -4.21 7.14 -41.23
CA VAL A 531 -5.67 6.97 -41.11
C VAL A 531 -6.11 5.81 -42.01
N ALA A 532 -6.75 4.81 -41.41
CA ALA A 532 -7.21 3.61 -42.11
C ALA A 532 -8.69 3.69 -42.56
N GLY A 533 -9.55 4.41 -41.83
CA GLY A 533 -10.96 4.67 -42.20
C GLY A 533 -11.16 5.98 -42.96
N ASN A 534 -12.41 6.37 -43.25
CA ASN A 534 -12.67 7.64 -43.96
C ASN A 534 -12.35 8.84 -43.07
N LEU A 535 -12.01 9.96 -43.71
CA LEU A 535 -11.65 11.20 -43.06
C LEU A 535 -12.68 12.30 -43.35
N PHE A 536 -13.27 12.88 -42.31
CA PHE A 536 -14.20 14.00 -42.40
C PHE A 536 -13.59 15.26 -41.81
N VAL A 537 -13.46 16.32 -42.61
CA VAL A 537 -12.97 17.62 -42.18
C VAL A 537 -14.17 18.56 -42.03
N ASN A 538 -14.71 18.65 -40.82
CA ASN A 538 -15.90 19.44 -40.52
C ASN A 538 -15.55 20.90 -40.22
N SER A 539 -16.55 21.78 -40.21
CA SER A 539 -16.36 23.21 -39.91
C SER A 539 -15.64 23.40 -38.57
N GLY A 540 -14.59 24.23 -38.58
CA GLY A 540 -13.70 24.44 -37.42
C GLY A 540 -12.49 23.48 -37.36
N GLY A 541 -12.50 22.40 -38.14
CA GLY A 541 -11.39 21.47 -38.27
C GLY A 541 -10.43 21.83 -39.41
N THR A 542 -9.15 21.48 -39.21
CA THR A 542 -8.09 21.60 -40.23
C THR A 542 -7.33 20.30 -40.35
N LEU A 543 -7.17 19.79 -41.58
CA LEU A 543 -6.25 18.71 -41.91
C LEU A 543 -4.95 19.29 -42.49
N THR A 544 -3.81 18.78 -42.03
CA THR A 544 -2.49 19.05 -42.62
C THR A 544 -1.71 17.77 -42.84
N MET A 545 -0.91 17.75 -43.90
CA MET A 545 -0.06 16.62 -44.28
C MET A 545 1.41 16.99 -44.04
N GLY A 546 2.12 16.13 -43.30
CA GLY A 546 3.55 16.25 -43.01
C GLY A 546 4.42 15.27 -43.80
N ALA A 547 3.82 14.21 -44.37
CA ALA A 547 4.47 13.19 -45.18
C ALA A 547 3.54 12.72 -46.32
N SER A 548 4.09 11.99 -47.30
CA SER A 548 3.31 11.39 -48.39
C SER A 548 2.69 10.06 -47.95
N HIS A 549 1.59 9.66 -48.59
CA HIS A 549 0.92 8.37 -48.39
C HIS A 549 0.57 8.11 -46.92
N GLN A 550 -0.33 8.92 -46.37
CA GLN A 550 -0.78 8.88 -44.97
C GLN A 550 -2.20 8.33 -44.82
N LEU A 551 -2.92 8.12 -45.92
CA LEU A 551 -4.25 7.55 -45.92
C LEU A 551 -4.19 6.17 -46.58
N ALA A 552 -4.98 5.22 -46.08
CA ALA A 552 -5.21 3.99 -46.81
C ALA A 552 -5.85 4.31 -48.17
N ASP A 553 -5.41 3.64 -49.25
CA ASP A 553 -5.95 3.85 -50.61
C ASP A 553 -7.48 3.63 -50.70
N THR A 554 -8.05 2.89 -49.75
CA THR A 554 -9.49 2.63 -49.63
C THR A 554 -10.27 3.71 -48.86
N ALA A 555 -9.58 4.61 -48.15
CA ALA A 555 -10.19 5.67 -47.38
C ALA A 555 -10.51 6.88 -48.27
N GLY A 556 -11.66 7.52 -48.04
CA GLY A 556 -12.00 8.80 -48.68
C GLY A 556 -11.84 10.00 -47.76
N ILE A 557 -11.74 11.19 -48.37
CA ILE A 557 -11.72 12.47 -47.64
C ILE A 557 -12.95 13.30 -48.01
N THR A 558 -13.71 13.73 -47.03
CA THR A 558 -14.85 14.63 -47.19
C THR A 558 -14.63 15.93 -46.42
N ALA A 559 -14.63 17.08 -47.11
CA ALA A 559 -14.56 18.40 -46.49
C ALA A 559 -15.96 19.01 -46.31
N ASN A 560 -16.49 18.96 -45.10
CA ASN A 560 -17.79 19.51 -44.70
C ASN A 560 -17.64 20.93 -44.12
N GLY A 561 -17.05 21.84 -44.89
CA GLY A 561 -16.77 23.21 -44.47
C GLY A 561 -15.53 23.39 -43.59
N GLY A 562 -14.73 22.33 -43.40
CA GLY A 562 -13.40 22.40 -42.79
C GLY A 562 -12.28 22.74 -43.79
N THR A 563 -11.06 22.92 -43.28
CA THR A 563 -9.91 23.34 -44.10
C THR A 563 -8.95 22.17 -44.34
N ILE A 564 -8.53 21.98 -45.58
CA ILE A 564 -7.41 21.12 -45.95
C ILE A 564 -6.28 22.05 -46.40
N SER A 565 -5.13 22.02 -45.74
CA SER A 565 -4.05 22.99 -46.00
C SER A 565 -2.65 22.40 -45.86
N SER A 566 -1.64 23.14 -46.32
CA SER A 566 -0.23 22.74 -46.26
C SER A 566 0.05 21.38 -46.91
N TRP A 567 -0.67 21.08 -47.99
CA TRP A 567 -0.53 19.83 -48.73
C TRP A 567 0.52 19.98 -49.82
N SER A 568 1.75 19.59 -49.51
CA SER A 568 2.87 19.57 -50.46
C SER A 568 3.42 18.17 -50.70
N THR A 569 2.66 17.15 -50.34
CA THR A 569 3.04 15.73 -50.37
C THR A 569 2.12 14.94 -51.31
N ASP A 570 2.57 13.77 -51.73
CA ASP A 570 1.80 12.88 -52.61
C ASP A 570 0.80 12.06 -51.79
N GLU A 571 -0.40 11.83 -52.33
CA GLU A 571 -1.42 11.01 -51.67
C GLU A 571 -2.32 10.30 -52.68
N THR A 572 -2.80 9.11 -52.30
CA THR A 572 -3.81 8.33 -53.02
C THR A 572 -4.98 8.06 -52.07
N PHE A 573 -6.21 8.29 -52.52
CA PHE A 573 -7.40 8.04 -51.71
C PHE A 573 -8.60 7.68 -52.59
N ALA A 574 -9.60 7.01 -52.01
CA ALA A 574 -10.85 6.67 -52.67
C ALA A 574 -11.79 7.89 -52.74
N PHE A 575 -12.52 8.05 -53.86
CA PHE A 575 -13.50 9.12 -54.04
C PHE A 575 -14.93 8.58 -54.13
#